data_AF-A0A8B6X907-F1
#
_entry.id   AF-A0A8B6X907-F1
#
_cell.length_a   1.000
_cell.length_b   1.000
_cell.length_c   1.000
_cell.angle_alpha   90.00
_cell.angle_beta   90.00
_cell.angle_gamma   90.00
#
_symmetry.space_group_name_H-M   'P 1'
#
loop_
_entity.id
_entity.type
_entity.pdbx_description
1 polymer ?
#
loop_
_entity_poly.entity_id
_entity_poly.type
_entity_poly.pdbx_seq_one_letter_code
_entity_poly.pdbx_strand_id
1 'polypeptide(L)'
;MTAYLAALRRRHEARRAVLPPVWAARDSLLQSTLLALLLGGAAAAVTLAGGYHAGFHAINDAARPLSDRALSLVTYAGDTVPALLLLAPFAHRFRQLVWFALIAALVATVFTHGMKPLLDLPRPPAVLDAEAFRLVGSPYRRVSFPSGHSVTAFVTVAVLAWHLRPAWLRGALILVGALIAASRVGVGAHWPVDTLGGAALGLLATAVAARLMKRWPDAPGFWPYHLLVLVLVGICGWGLWLGPPYPLATPLLRLLAVTGLFCLARDFVWAPLREMKAGTTALPDTGSAVVTTDAMPAREPATGEHA
;
A
#
# COMPACT_ATOMS: atom_id res chain seq x y z
N MET A 1 33.10 -10.34 -10.04
CA MET A 1 31.77 -9.86 -10.46
C MET A 1 30.87 -10.99 -10.98
N THR A 2 31.34 -11.85 -11.90
CA THR A 2 30.54 -12.92 -12.54
C THR A 2 29.93 -13.93 -11.55
N ALA A 3 30.71 -14.41 -10.57
CA ALA A 3 30.21 -15.37 -9.56
C ALA A 3 29.13 -14.78 -8.64
N TYR A 4 29.24 -13.49 -8.30
CA TYR A 4 28.23 -12.78 -7.51
C TYR A 4 26.92 -12.64 -8.28
N LEU A 5 26.98 -12.22 -9.54
CA LEU A 5 25.80 -12.08 -10.40
C LEU A 5 25.10 -13.43 -10.61
N ALA A 6 25.86 -14.53 -10.72
CA ALA A 6 25.30 -15.87 -10.78
C ALA A 6 24.55 -16.24 -9.48
N ALA A 7 25.13 -15.99 -8.31
CA ALA A 7 24.45 -16.22 -7.03
C ALA A 7 23.19 -15.36 -6.87
N LEU A 8 23.26 -14.08 -7.22
CA LEU A 8 22.12 -13.17 -7.17
C LEU A 8 20.99 -13.60 -8.12
N ARG A 9 21.32 -14.05 -9.34
CA ARG A 9 20.34 -14.58 -10.30
C ARG A 9 19.66 -15.85 -9.79
N ARG A 10 20.43 -16.81 -9.25
CA ARG A 10 19.86 -18.00 -8.61
C ARG A 10 18.86 -17.64 -7.51
N ARG A 11 19.20 -16.68 -6.63
CA ARG A 11 18.28 -16.20 -5.59
C ARG A 11 17.04 -15.52 -6.14
N HIS A 12 17.18 -14.74 -7.21
CA HIS A 12 16.06 -14.08 -7.89
C HIS A 12 15.06 -15.08 -8.49
N GLU A 13 15.54 -16.25 -8.93
CA GLU A 13 14.74 -17.33 -9.50
C GLU A 13 14.15 -18.24 -8.41
N ALA A 14 14.97 -18.68 -7.45
CA ALA A 14 14.63 -19.72 -6.47
C ALA A 14 13.70 -19.28 -5.32
N ARG A 15 13.75 -18.02 -4.85
CA ARG A 15 13.14 -17.60 -3.56
C ARG A 15 11.91 -16.71 -3.70
N ARG A 16 10.96 -17.05 -4.58
CA ARG A 16 9.69 -16.32 -4.72
C ARG A 16 8.60 -16.93 -3.84
N ALA A 17 7.89 -16.12 -3.06
CA ALA A 17 6.65 -16.58 -2.45
C ALA A 17 5.62 -16.74 -3.57
N VAL A 18 5.01 -17.92 -3.67
CA VAL A 18 3.89 -18.13 -4.60
C VAL A 18 2.67 -17.50 -3.96
N LEU A 19 2.39 -16.26 -4.34
CA LEU A 19 1.13 -15.61 -4.00
C LEU A 19 0.06 -16.07 -5.01
N PRO A 20 -1.19 -16.25 -4.57
CA PRO A 20 -2.27 -16.48 -5.51
C PRO A 20 -2.33 -15.29 -6.49
N PRO A 21 -2.65 -15.53 -7.77
CA PRO A 21 -2.69 -14.48 -8.76
C PRO A 21 -3.60 -13.33 -8.33
N VAL A 22 -3.10 -12.08 -8.40
CA VAL A 22 -3.83 -10.89 -7.96
C VAL A 22 -5.21 -10.80 -8.64
N TRP A 23 -5.27 -11.13 -9.93
CA TRP A 23 -6.49 -11.11 -10.74
C TRP A 23 -7.46 -12.28 -10.47
N ALA A 24 -7.01 -13.35 -9.81
CA ALA A 24 -7.86 -14.49 -9.48
C ALA A 24 -8.68 -14.25 -8.19
N ALA A 25 -8.29 -13.27 -7.37
CA ALA A 25 -8.99 -12.89 -6.14
C ALA A 25 -10.23 -12.03 -6.45
N ARG A 26 -11.26 -12.65 -7.04
CA ARG A 26 -12.54 -11.99 -7.38
C ARG A 26 -13.17 -11.30 -6.17
N ASP A 27 -13.12 -11.95 -5.01
CA ASP A 27 -13.67 -11.41 -3.78
C ASP A 27 -12.95 -10.13 -3.34
N SER A 28 -11.61 -10.09 -3.42
CA SER A 28 -10.82 -8.90 -3.09
C SER A 28 -11.13 -7.74 -4.05
N LEU A 29 -11.26 -8.02 -5.36
CA LEU A 29 -11.64 -7.00 -6.35
C LEU A 29 -13.04 -6.43 -6.06
N LEU A 30 -14.00 -7.31 -5.76
CA LEU A 30 -15.36 -6.89 -5.41
C LEU A 30 -15.35 -6.08 -4.11
N GLN A 31 -14.68 -6.57 -3.06
CA GLN A 31 -14.58 -5.88 -1.77
C GLN A 31 -13.97 -4.49 -1.90
N SER A 32 -12.85 -4.35 -2.62
CA SER A 32 -12.24 -3.02 -2.84
C SER A 32 -13.15 -2.11 -3.65
N THR A 33 -13.85 -2.62 -4.66
CA THR A 33 -14.79 -1.83 -5.46
C THR A 33 -16.00 -1.38 -4.63
N LEU A 34 -16.62 -2.29 -3.88
CA LEU A 34 -17.76 -1.98 -3.02
C LEU A 34 -17.39 -0.99 -1.92
N LEU A 35 -16.24 -1.18 -1.26
CA LEU A 35 -15.78 -0.25 -0.24
C LEU A 35 -15.46 1.13 -0.84
N ALA A 36 -14.92 1.18 -2.06
CA ALA A 36 -14.71 2.44 -2.74
C ALA A 36 -16.03 3.16 -3.06
N LEU A 37 -17.03 2.43 -3.57
CA LEU A 37 -18.35 2.99 -3.84
C LEU A 37 -19.03 3.45 -2.56
N LEU A 38 -18.89 2.70 -1.46
CA LEU A 38 -19.41 3.09 -0.15
C LEU A 38 -18.77 4.39 0.34
N LEU A 39 -17.45 4.52 0.28
CA LEU A 39 -16.72 5.71 0.74
C LEU A 39 -16.97 6.92 -0.18
N GLY A 40 -17.05 6.71 -1.49
CA GLY A 40 -17.41 7.76 -2.45
C GLY A 40 -18.87 8.22 -2.28
N GLY A 41 -19.78 7.28 -2.06
CA GLY A 41 -21.18 7.55 -1.73
C GLY A 41 -21.32 8.30 -0.40
N ALA A 42 -20.55 7.92 0.62
CA ALA A 42 -20.50 8.65 1.89
C ALA A 42 -19.97 10.08 1.71
N ALA A 43 -18.91 10.28 0.92
CA ALA A 43 -18.40 11.61 0.59
C ALA A 43 -19.46 12.48 -0.11
N ALA A 44 -20.20 11.91 -1.06
CA ALA A 44 -21.31 12.58 -1.73
C ALA A 44 -22.46 12.90 -0.78
N ALA A 45 -22.88 11.94 0.05
CA ALA A 45 -23.96 12.12 1.02
C ALA A 45 -23.63 13.22 2.05
N VAL A 46 -22.41 13.23 2.58
CA VAL A 46 -21.93 14.30 3.49
C VAL A 46 -21.98 15.65 2.80
N THR A 47 -21.50 15.72 1.55
CA THR A 47 -21.52 16.96 0.76
C THR A 47 -22.94 17.47 0.50
N LEU A 48 -23.86 16.58 0.14
CA LEU A 48 -25.25 16.93 -0.18
C LEU A 48 -26.06 17.31 1.08
N ALA A 49 -25.83 16.63 2.20
CA ALA A 49 -26.61 16.84 3.42
C ALA A 49 -26.10 18.01 4.28
N GLY A 50 -24.78 18.21 4.37
CA GLY A 50 -24.18 19.19 5.27
C GLY A 50 -23.20 20.16 4.61
N GLY A 51 -22.95 20.02 3.31
CA GLY A 51 -21.93 20.78 2.58
C GLY A 51 -20.55 20.13 2.62
N TYR A 52 -19.64 20.64 1.78
CA TYR A 52 -18.30 20.07 1.58
C TYR A 52 -17.41 20.07 2.84
N HIS A 53 -17.62 21.02 3.75
CA HIS A 53 -16.86 21.15 5.00
C HIS A 53 -17.49 20.41 6.20
N ALA A 54 -18.63 19.72 5.99
CA ALA A 54 -19.42 19.13 7.07
C ALA A 54 -18.61 18.17 7.95
N GLY A 55 -18.82 18.26 9.26
CA GLY A 55 -18.17 17.39 10.25
C GLY A 55 -16.72 17.73 10.57
N PHE A 56 -16.13 18.77 9.96
CA PHE A 56 -14.73 19.15 10.19
C PHE A 56 -14.42 19.41 11.66
N HIS A 57 -15.13 20.34 12.32
CA HIS A 57 -14.87 20.70 13.71
C HIS A 57 -15.05 19.51 14.65
N ALA A 58 -16.09 18.68 14.45
CA ALA A 58 -16.29 17.49 15.27
C ALA A 58 -15.09 16.52 15.24
N ILE A 59 -14.53 16.26 14.06
CA ILE A 59 -13.38 15.36 13.91
C ILE A 59 -12.08 16.04 14.37
N ASN A 60 -11.89 17.33 14.07
CA ASN A 60 -10.73 18.10 14.51
C ASN A 60 -10.67 18.21 16.04
N ASP A 61 -11.80 18.47 16.68
CA ASP A 61 -11.92 18.55 18.14
C ASP A 61 -11.77 17.19 18.81
N ALA A 62 -12.30 16.12 18.22
CA ALA A 62 -12.10 14.75 18.70
C ALA A 62 -10.62 14.33 18.71
N ALA A 63 -9.78 14.96 17.89
CA ALA A 63 -8.34 14.73 17.87
C ALA A 63 -7.57 15.54 18.93
N ARG A 64 -8.18 16.53 19.61
CA ARG A 64 -7.52 17.38 20.63
C ARG A 64 -6.83 16.62 21.76
N PRO A 65 -7.40 15.52 22.31
CA PRO A 65 -6.73 14.76 23.36
C PRO A 65 -5.42 14.10 22.92
N LEU A 66 -5.20 13.91 21.62
CA LEU A 66 -3.98 13.32 21.10
C LEU A 66 -2.85 14.35 21.05
N SER A 67 -1.62 13.93 21.36
CA SER A 67 -0.44 14.79 21.25
C SER A 67 -0.08 15.09 19.79
N ASP A 68 0.57 16.22 19.54
CA ASP A 68 1.07 16.60 18.20
C ASP A 68 1.98 15.52 17.63
N ARG A 69 2.77 14.86 18.48
CA ARG A 69 3.64 13.75 18.08
C ARG A 69 2.84 12.54 17.61
N ALA A 70 1.82 12.13 18.36
CA ALA A 70 0.97 11.00 17.98
C ALA A 70 0.26 11.27 16.64
N LEU A 71 -0.34 12.45 16.49
CA LEU A 71 -0.98 12.86 15.24
C LEU A 71 0.02 12.93 14.08
N SER A 72 1.20 13.50 14.30
CA SER A 72 2.27 13.57 13.30
C SER A 72 2.71 12.17 12.83
N LEU A 73 2.84 11.21 13.74
CA LEU A 73 3.24 9.84 13.41
C LEU A 73 2.16 9.11 12.60
N VAL A 74 0.91 9.16 13.08
CA VAL A 74 -0.22 8.52 12.39
C VAL A 74 -0.42 9.14 11.01
N THR A 75 -0.38 10.46 10.94
CA THR A 75 -0.61 11.15 9.67
C THR A 75 0.50 10.86 8.68
N TYR A 76 1.77 10.94 9.10
CA TYR A 76 2.90 10.71 8.22
C TYR A 76 3.00 9.26 7.73
N ALA A 77 2.44 8.28 8.45
CA ALA A 77 2.38 6.90 7.96
C ALA A 77 1.59 6.75 6.64
N GLY A 78 0.69 7.70 6.33
CA GLY A 78 -0.01 7.79 5.05
C GLY A 78 0.75 8.52 3.94
N ASP A 79 1.95 9.03 4.21
CA ASP A 79 2.74 9.73 3.19
C ASP A 79 3.40 8.73 2.21
N THR A 80 3.69 9.20 0.99
CA THR A 80 4.30 8.39 -0.07
C THR A 80 5.66 7.85 0.32
N VAL A 81 6.49 8.62 1.03
CA VAL A 81 7.84 8.16 1.38
C VAL A 81 7.79 6.95 2.32
N PRO A 82 7.10 6.98 3.48
CA PRO A 82 6.90 5.79 4.32
C PRO A 82 6.29 4.60 3.58
N ALA A 83 5.32 4.82 2.70
CA ALA A 83 4.72 3.75 1.91
C ALA A 83 5.73 3.05 0.98
N LEU A 84 6.64 3.80 0.36
CA LEU A 84 7.71 3.24 -0.47
C LEU A 84 8.77 2.52 0.37
N LEU A 85 9.15 3.07 1.53
CA LEU A 85 10.09 2.41 2.46
C LEU A 85 9.54 1.08 2.97
N LEU A 86 8.21 1.00 3.18
CA LEU A 86 7.53 -0.22 3.59
C LEU A 86 7.65 -1.36 2.56
N LEU A 87 7.98 -1.08 1.29
CA LEU A 87 8.17 -2.11 0.28
C LEU A 87 9.50 -2.88 0.44
N ALA A 88 10.50 -2.28 1.08
CA ALA A 88 11.85 -2.84 1.15
C ALA A 88 11.92 -4.24 1.82
N PRO A 89 11.25 -4.51 2.95
CA PRO A 89 11.18 -5.85 3.54
C PRO A 89 10.53 -6.91 2.63
N PHE A 90 9.67 -6.51 1.69
CA PHE A 90 8.96 -7.40 0.77
C PHE A 90 9.68 -7.61 -0.56
N ALA A 91 10.68 -6.77 -0.89
CA ALA A 91 11.36 -6.73 -2.19
C ALA A 91 12.09 -8.03 -2.56
N HIS A 92 12.49 -8.86 -1.60
CA HIS A 92 13.10 -10.14 -1.94
C HIS A 92 12.06 -11.26 -2.08
N ARG A 93 11.24 -11.45 -1.04
CA ARG A 93 10.36 -12.62 -0.89
C ARG A 93 9.01 -12.46 -1.62
N PHE A 94 8.45 -11.27 -1.65
CA PHE A 94 7.08 -10.98 -2.12
C PHE A 94 7.10 -10.00 -3.30
N ARG A 95 7.87 -10.32 -4.33
CA ARG A 95 8.12 -9.45 -5.48
C ARG A 95 6.86 -9.07 -6.25
N GLN A 96 5.90 -9.99 -6.35
CA GLN A 96 4.60 -9.72 -6.97
C GLN A 96 3.79 -8.70 -6.17
N LEU A 97 3.85 -8.72 -4.84
CA LEU A 97 3.20 -7.71 -3.99
C LEU A 97 3.83 -6.33 -4.22
N VAL A 98 5.17 -6.25 -4.25
CA VAL A 98 5.87 -4.99 -4.54
C VAL A 98 5.52 -4.46 -5.93
N TRP A 99 5.48 -5.33 -6.94
CA TRP A 99 5.10 -4.94 -8.29
C TRP A 99 3.66 -4.44 -8.38
N PHE A 100 2.73 -5.15 -7.73
CA PHE A 100 1.33 -4.74 -7.63
C PHE A 100 1.19 -3.39 -6.91
N ALA A 101 1.92 -3.18 -5.81
CA ALA A 101 1.93 -1.91 -5.08
C ALA A 101 2.39 -0.74 -5.97
N LEU A 102 3.42 -0.94 -6.80
CA LEU A 102 3.94 0.10 -7.69
C LEU A 102 2.96 0.44 -8.82
N ILE A 103 2.31 -0.56 -9.42
CA ILE A 103 1.26 -0.32 -10.43
C ILE A 103 0.08 0.42 -9.78
N ALA A 104 -0.37 -0.01 -8.60
CA ALA A 104 -1.44 0.67 -7.87
C ALA A 104 -1.09 2.12 -7.52
N ALA A 105 0.14 2.37 -7.04
CA ALA A 105 0.64 3.71 -6.77
C ALA A 105 0.71 4.58 -8.03
N LEU A 106 1.14 4.03 -9.17
CA LEU A 106 1.17 4.75 -10.44
C LEU A 106 -0.24 5.13 -10.90
N VAL A 107 -1.19 4.20 -10.86
CA VAL A 107 -2.60 4.47 -11.20
C VAL A 107 -3.18 5.53 -10.27
N ALA A 108 -2.92 5.42 -8.96
CA ALA A 108 -3.37 6.39 -7.96
C ALA A 108 -2.76 7.78 -8.19
N THR A 109 -1.49 7.83 -8.62
CA THR A 109 -0.80 9.08 -8.97
C THR A 109 -1.47 9.74 -10.18
N VAL A 110 -1.73 8.98 -11.25
CA VAL A 110 -2.44 9.48 -12.44
C VAL A 110 -3.81 10.03 -12.07
N PHE A 111 -4.60 9.30 -11.29
CA PHE A 111 -5.91 9.78 -10.85
C PHE A 111 -5.80 11.03 -9.97
N THR A 112 -4.93 11.02 -8.97
CA THR A 112 -4.80 12.15 -8.04
C THR A 112 -4.31 13.41 -8.75
N HIS A 113 -3.26 13.32 -9.56
CA HIS A 113 -2.72 14.47 -10.29
C HIS A 113 -3.58 14.89 -11.48
N GLY A 114 -4.38 14.00 -12.05
CA GLY A 114 -5.38 14.34 -13.06
C GLY A 114 -6.58 15.09 -12.46
N MET A 115 -7.00 14.75 -11.24
CA MET A 115 -8.14 15.39 -10.57
C MET A 115 -7.80 16.73 -9.92
N LYS A 116 -6.59 16.87 -9.35
CA LYS A 116 -6.19 18.06 -8.58
C LYS A 116 -6.33 19.39 -9.35
N PRO A 117 -5.91 19.52 -10.63
CA PRO A 117 -6.10 20.75 -11.40
C PRO A 117 -7.57 21.06 -11.69
N LEU A 118 -8.42 20.03 -11.76
CA LEU A 118 -9.84 20.17 -12.03
C LEU A 118 -10.62 20.62 -10.79
N LEU A 119 -10.05 20.38 -9.59
CA LEU A 119 -10.69 20.55 -8.29
C LEU A 119 -9.75 21.31 -7.32
N ASP A 120 -9.34 22.52 -7.68
CA ASP A 120 -8.50 23.39 -6.84
C ASP A 120 -9.30 24.01 -5.68
N LEU A 121 -9.72 23.15 -4.76
CA LEU A 121 -10.51 23.52 -3.60
C LEU A 121 -9.62 24.06 -2.45
N PRO A 122 -10.10 25.08 -1.71
CA PRO A 122 -9.35 25.63 -0.59
C PRO A 122 -9.29 24.63 0.57
N ARG A 123 -8.18 24.64 1.30
CA ARG A 123 -7.97 23.83 2.52
C ARG A 123 -8.48 24.56 3.77
N PRO A 124 -8.66 23.89 4.92
CA PRO A 124 -9.09 24.54 6.16
C PRO A 124 -8.29 25.81 6.53
N PRO A 125 -6.95 25.84 6.44
CA PRO A 125 -6.16 27.05 6.76
C PRO A 125 -6.36 28.24 5.80
N ALA A 126 -7.10 28.06 4.70
CA ALA A 126 -7.46 29.12 3.76
C ALA A 126 -8.87 29.66 3.97
N VAL A 127 -9.71 28.96 4.74
CA VAL A 127 -11.14 29.26 4.92
C VAL A 127 -11.46 29.63 6.37
N LEU A 128 -10.78 29.01 7.33
CA LEU A 128 -11.02 29.19 8.76
C LEU A 128 -9.93 30.05 9.39
N ASP A 129 -10.31 30.83 10.40
CA ASP A 129 -9.37 31.58 11.23
C ASP A 129 -8.45 30.63 11.99
N ALA A 130 -7.22 31.08 12.26
CA ALA A 130 -6.18 30.24 12.85
C ALA A 130 -6.56 29.75 14.27
N GLU A 131 -7.36 30.53 14.99
CA GLU A 131 -7.84 30.24 16.34
C GLU A 131 -9.06 29.31 16.35
N ALA A 132 -9.73 29.14 15.20
CA ALA A 132 -10.98 28.38 15.10
C ALA A 132 -10.78 26.85 15.06
N PHE A 133 -9.55 26.37 14.86
CA PHE A 133 -9.26 24.95 14.74
C PHE A 133 -7.82 24.61 15.13
N ARG A 134 -7.55 23.33 15.38
CA ARG A 134 -6.20 22.83 15.61
C ARG A 134 -5.51 22.50 14.30
N LEU A 135 -4.36 23.15 14.06
CA LEU A 135 -3.46 22.84 12.96
C LEU A 135 -2.17 22.20 13.48
N VAL A 136 -1.79 21.04 12.93
CA VAL A 136 -0.50 20.39 13.18
C VAL A 136 0.23 20.21 11.84
N GLY A 137 1.47 20.67 11.76
CA GLY A 137 2.29 20.64 10.53
C GLY A 137 2.11 21.89 9.66
N SER A 138 2.48 21.81 8.39
CA SER A 138 2.51 22.97 7.48
C SER A 138 1.12 23.45 7.03
N PRO A 139 0.88 24.78 6.98
CA PRO A 139 -0.42 25.38 6.63
C PRO A 139 -0.64 25.44 5.11
N TYR A 140 -0.75 24.28 4.44
CA TYR A 140 -1.11 24.27 3.01
C TYR A 140 -2.52 24.85 2.80
N ARG A 141 -2.69 25.68 1.75
CA ARG A 141 -3.93 26.46 1.54
C ARG A 141 -4.80 26.03 0.35
N ARG A 142 -4.23 25.34 -0.64
CA ARG A 142 -4.88 25.04 -1.95
C ARG A 142 -4.79 23.56 -2.29
N VAL A 143 -5.51 23.13 -3.32
CA VAL A 143 -5.49 21.74 -3.81
C VAL A 143 -5.84 20.74 -2.69
N SER A 144 -7.03 20.92 -2.10
CA SER A 144 -7.51 20.10 -0.98
C SER A 144 -7.96 18.70 -1.42
N PHE A 145 -8.73 18.61 -2.50
CA PHE A 145 -9.32 17.35 -2.96
C PHE A 145 -8.52 16.68 -4.09
N PRO A 146 -8.37 15.34 -4.06
CA PRO A 146 -8.55 14.45 -2.92
C PRO A 146 -7.33 14.49 -1.99
N SER A 147 -7.49 13.98 -0.75
CA SER A 147 -6.38 13.87 0.20
C SER A 147 -5.36 12.82 -0.24
N GLY A 148 -4.15 13.25 -0.63
CA GLY A 148 -3.09 12.34 -1.09
C GLY A 148 -2.64 11.33 -0.03
N HIS A 149 -2.61 11.70 1.25
CA HIS A 149 -2.28 10.75 2.33
C HIS A 149 -3.35 9.66 2.48
N SER A 150 -4.63 10.01 2.29
CA SER A 150 -5.73 9.04 2.33
C SER A 150 -5.67 8.11 1.11
N VAL A 151 -5.34 8.64 -0.07
CA VAL A 151 -5.10 7.83 -1.28
C VAL A 151 -3.99 6.81 -1.03
N THR A 152 -2.80 7.27 -0.61
CA THR A 152 -1.65 6.40 -0.36
C THR A 152 -1.95 5.35 0.71
N ALA A 153 -2.56 5.74 1.82
CA ALA A 153 -2.94 4.82 2.89
C ALA A 153 -3.87 3.70 2.39
N PHE A 154 -4.90 4.04 1.62
CA PHE A 154 -5.85 3.05 1.11
C PHE A 154 -5.30 2.22 -0.06
N VAL A 155 -4.33 2.72 -0.83
CA VAL A 155 -3.54 1.88 -1.75
C VAL A 155 -2.75 0.84 -0.97
N THR A 156 -1.99 1.27 0.04
CA THR A 156 -1.17 0.36 0.86
C THR A 156 -2.04 -0.69 1.57
N VAL A 157 -3.13 -0.26 2.21
CA VAL A 157 -4.08 -1.15 2.89
C VAL A 157 -4.69 -2.16 1.91
N ALA A 158 -5.16 -1.71 0.74
CA ALA A 158 -5.81 -2.59 -0.21
C ALA A 158 -4.84 -3.62 -0.79
N VAL A 159 -3.61 -3.22 -1.15
CA VAL A 159 -2.58 -4.12 -1.66
C VAL A 159 -2.18 -5.17 -0.63
N LEU A 160 -1.98 -4.77 0.64
CA LEU A 160 -1.66 -5.71 1.71
C LEU A 160 -2.84 -6.66 1.99
N ALA A 161 -4.06 -6.12 2.12
CA ALA A 161 -5.27 -6.90 2.36
C ALA A 161 -5.57 -7.90 1.23
N TRP A 162 -5.14 -7.60 -0.01
CA TRP A 162 -5.33 -8.46 -1.17
C TRP A 162 -4.76 -9.86 -1.00
N HIS A 163 -3.65 -9.97 -0.29
CA HIS A 163 -2.93 -11.22 -0.07
C HIS A 163 -3.15 -11.81 1.34
N LEU A 164 -3.97 -11.17 2.16
CA LEU A 164 -4.30 -11.63 3.51
C LEU A 164 -5.63 -12.39 3.51
N ARG A 165 -5.59 -13.64 4.01
CA ARG A 165 -6.79 -14.47 4.18
C ARG A 165 -7.60 -14.16 5.44
N PRO A 166 -6.98 -13.95 6.63
CA PRO A 166 -7.75 -13.74 7.84
C PRO A 166 -8.54 -12.43 7.79
N ALA A 167 -9.86 -12.51 7.95
CA ALA A 167 -10.75 -11.35 7.86
C ALA A 167 -10.43 -10.28 8.91
N TRP A 168 -10.03 -10.70 10.13
CA TRP A 168 -9.66 -9.78 11.21
C TRP A 168 -8.41 -8.95 10.87
N LEU A 169 -7.42 -9.52 10.18
CA LEU A 169 -6.23 -8.77 9.72
C LEU A 169 -6.60 -7.73 8.66
N ARG A 170 -7.50 -8.08 7.74
CA ARG A 170 -8.02 -7.11 6.75
C ARG A 170 -8.79 -5.99 7.45
N GLY A 171 -9.62 -6.32 8.44
CA GLY A 171 -10.31 -5.33 9.26
C GLY A 171 -9.35 -4.41 10.01
N ALA A 172 -8.28 -4.95 10.59
CA ALA A 172 -7.24 -4.17 11.26
C ALA A 172 -6.52 -3.21 10.30
N LEU A 173 -6.20 -3.66 9.06
CA LEU A 173 -5.61 -2.78 8.05
C LEU A 173 -6.57 -1.66 7.63
N ILE A 174 -7.85 -1.97 7.44
CA ILE A 174 -8.87 -0.95 7.12
C ILE A 174 -8.95 0.08 8.26
N LEU A 175 -8.92 -0.37 9.52
CA LEU A 175 -8.89 0.52 10.67
C LEU A 175 -7.65 1.42 10.66
N VAL A 176 -6.46 0.88 10.38
CA VAL A 176 -5.23 1.68 10.23
C VAL A 176 -5.39 2.73 9.14
N GLY A 177 -5.90 2.36 7.96
CA GLY A 177 -6.18 3.31 6.88
C GLY A 177 -7.18 4.40 7.26
N ALA A 178 -8.24 4.02 7.98
CA ALA A 178 -9.26 4.94 8.49
C ALA A 178 -8.68 5.92 9.53
N LEU A 179 -7.82 5.44 10.43
CA LEU A 179 -7.13 6.30 11.41
C LEU A 179 -6.20 7.29 10.72
N ILE A 180 -5.47 6.86 9.69
CA ILE A 180 -4.62 7.76 8.88
C ILE A 180 -5.47 8.81 8.18
N ALA A 181 -6.56 8.40 7.51
CA ALA A 181 -7.48 9.31 6.82
C ALA A 181 -8.12 10.33 7.79
N ALA A 182 -8.64 9.86 8.93
CA ALA A 182 -9.21 10.72 9.97
C ALA A 182 -8.17 11.68 10.56
N SER A 183 -6.92 11.24 10.73
CA SER A 183 -5.85 12.10 11.22
C SER A 183 -5.62 13.33 10.33
N ARG A 184 -5.90 13.27 9.02
CA ARG A 184 -5.76 14.43 8.10
C ARG A 184 -6.72 15.56 8.45
N VAL A 185 -7.91 15.22 8.94
CA VAL A 185 -8.88 16.18 9.48
C VAL A 185 -8.46 16.60 10.89
N GLY A 186 -8.00 15.64 11.70
CA GLY A 186 -7.50 15.88 13.06
C GLY A 186 -6.33 16.86 13.14
N VAL A 187 -5.43 16.87 12.15
CA VAL A 187 -4.34 17.84 12.05
C VAL A 187 -4.73 19.14 11.35
N GLY A 188 -5.99 19.27 10.92
CA GLY A 188 -6.50 20.48 10.26
C GLY A 188 -6.04 20.67 8.81
N ALA A 189 -5.55 19.61 8.14
CA ALA A 189 -4.97 19.74 6.81
C ALA A 189 -5.97 19.53 5.65
N HIS A 190 -7.11 18.89 5.93
CA HIS A 190 -8.11 18.49 4.94
C HIS A 190 -9.53 18.48 5.51
N TRP A 191 -10.52 18.62 4.64
CA TRP A 191 -11.93 18.41 4.94
C TRP A 191 -12.26 16.91 5.01
N PRO A 192 -13.32 16.49 5.73
CA PRO A 192 -13.72 15.08 5.78
C PRO A 192 -14.03 14.47 4.41
N VAL A 193 -14.61 15.27 3.50
CA VAL A 193 -14.89 14.82 2.13
C VAL A 193 -13.61 14.51 1.35
N ASP A 194 -12.51 15.23 1.59
CA ASP A 194 -11.21 14.97 0.94
C ASP A 194 -10.63 13.61 1.30
N THR A 195 -10.81 13.21 2.55
CA THR A 195 -10.21 11.99 3.09
C THR A 195 -11.03 10.77 2.69
N LEU A 196 -12.37 10.88 2.70
CA LEU A 196 -13.27 9.88 2.14
C LEU A 196 -13.06 9.71 0.62
N GLY A 197 -12.98 10.81 -0.12
CA GLY A 197 -12.71 10.78 -1.56
C GLY A 197 -11.34 10.19 -1.88
N GLY A 198 -10.31 10.55 -1.11
CA GLY A 198 -8.97 9.96 -1.25
C GLY A 198 -8.96 8.45 -0.96
N ALA A 199 -9.64 8.02 0.10
CA ALA A 199 -9.76 6.60 0.44
C ALA A 199 -10.47 5.80 -0.66
N ALA A 200 -11.59 6.31 -1.17
CA ALA A 200 -12.31 5.72 -2.30
C ALA A 200 -11.40 5.61 -3.53
N LEU A 201 -10.66 6.67 -3.85
CA LEU A 201 -9.77 6.70 -5.01
C LEU A 201 -8.60 5.70 -4.88
N GLY A 202 -8.01 5.56 -3.69
CA GLY A 202 -6.95 4.58 -3.44
C GLY A 202 -7.41 3.13 -3.64
N LEU A 203 -8.63 2.82 -3.19
CA LEU A 203 -9.26 1.52 -3.41
C LEU A 203 -9.57 1.27 -4.91
N LEU A 204 -10.11 2.27 -5.61
CA LEU A 204 -10.36 2.17 -7.07
C LEU A 204 -9.07 1.99 -7.85
N ALA A 205 -8.02 2.75 -7.52
CA ALA A 205 -6.71 2.63 -8.16
C ALA A 205 -6.14 1.22 -7.99
N THR A 206 -6.29 0.64 -6.80
CA THR A 206 -5.86 -0.75 -6.53
C THR A 206 -6.69 -1.77 -7.31
N ALA A 207 -8.01 -1.58 -7.41
CA ALA A 207 -8.89 -2.43 -8.21
C ALA A 207 -8.55 -2.37 -9.71
N VAL A 208 -8.24 -1.19 -10.24
CA VAL A 208 -7.77 -1.01 -11.63
C VAL A 208 -6.41 -1.67 -11.82
N ALA A 209 -5.47 -1.48 -10.89
CA ALA A 209 -4.16 -2.13 -10.94
C ALA A 209 -4.27 -3.65 -10.92
N ALA A 210 -5.20 -4.23 -10.15
CA ALA A 210 -5.44 -5.67 -10.14
C ALA A 210 -5.94 -6.19 -11.51
N ARG A 211 -6.72 -5.39 -12.25
CA ARG A 211 -7.10 -5.72 -13.63
C ARG A 211 -5.93 -5.59 -14.59
N LEU A 212 -5.06 -4.59 -14.41
CA LEU A 212 -3.84 -4.42 -15.22
C LEU A 212 -2.84 -5.55 -14.99
N MET A 213 -2.74 -6.06 -13.75
CA MET A 213 -1.93 -7.24 -13.43
C MET A 213 -2.33 -8.48 -14.23
N LYS A 214 -3.56 -8.59 -14.76
CA LYS A 214 -3.93 -9.68 -15.68
C LYS A 214 -3.13 -9.63 -16.99
N ARG A 215 -2.77 -8.43 -17.46
CA ARG A 215 -1.97 -8.23 -18.68
C ARG A 215 -0.47 -8.38 -18.41
N TRP A 216 -0.03 -7.97 -17.22
CA TRP A 216 1.37 -8.07 -16.77
C TRP A 216 1.45 -8.84 -15.44
N PRO A 217 1.24 -10.17 -15.50
CA PRO A 217 1.11 -11.00 -14.30
C PRO A 217 2.39 -11.12 -13.49
N ASP A 218 3.53 -11.08 -14.19
CA ASP A 218 4.83 -11.29 -13.59
C ASP A 218 5.50 -9.98 -13.21
N ALA A 219 6.13 -10.00 -12.03
CA ALA A 219 7.11 -8.98 -11.70
C ALA A 219 8.23 -8.96 -12.76
N PRO A 220 8.86 -7.80 -13.01
CA PRO A 220 9.88 -7.68 -14.04
C PRO A 220 11.00 -8.72 -13.92
N GLY A 221 11.63 -9.00 -15.06
CA GLY A 221 12.79 -9.88 -15.13
C GLY A 221 13.97 -9.36 -14.31
N PHE A 222 15.09 -10.11 -14.35
CA PHE A 222 16.24 -9.87 -13.48
C PHE A 222 16.72 -8.41 -13.47
N TRP A 223 17.08 -7.83 -14.62
CA TRP A 223 17.68 -6.50 -14.65
C TRP A 223 16.72 -5.38 -14.22
N PRO A 224 15.50 -5.24 -14.77
CA PRO A 224 14.60 -4.17 -14.35
C PRO A 224 14.22 -4.26 -12.87
N TYR A 225 14.08 -5.48 -12.33
CA TYR A 225 13.77 -5.65 -10.91
C TYR A 225 14.92 -5.18 -10.00
N HIS A 226 16.17 -5.44 -10.37
CA HIS A 226 17.31 -4.98 -9.58
C HIS A 226 17.54 -3.47 -9.72
N LEU A 227 17.18 -2.85 -10.85
CA LEU A 227 17.13 -1.38 -10.94
C LEU A 227 16.09 -0.80 -9.98
N LEU A 228 14.90 -1.40 -9.88
CA LEU A 228 13.90 -1.03 -8.88
C LEU A 228 14.45 -1.16 -7.45
N VAL A 229 15.18 -2.24 -7.15
CA VAL A 229 15.83 -2.41 -5.84
C VAL A 229 16.85 -1.31 -5.56
N LEU A 230 17.65 -0.91 -6.55
CA LEU A 230 18.59 0.22 -6.41
C LEU A 230 17.85 1.54 -6.15
N VAL A 231 16.71 1.78 -6.81
CA VAL A 231 15.84 2.93 -6.53
C VAL A 231 15.33 2.88 -5.08
N LEU A 232 14.87 1.72 -4.60
CA LEU A 232 14.46 1.56 -3.20
C LEU A 232 15.61 1.81 -2.21
N VAL A 233 16.83 1.34 -2.52
CA VAL A 233 18.03 1.67 -1.72
C VAL A 233 18.25 3.19 -1.69
N GLY A 234 18.14 3.86 -2.83
CA GLY A 234 18.24 5.32 -2.93
C GLY A 234 17.20 6.05 -2.08
N ILE A 235 15.93 5.62 -2.15
CA ILE A 235 14.84 6.19 -1.33
C ILE A 235 15.09 5.96 0.16
N CYS A 236 15.54 4.77 0.56
CA CYS A 236 15.89 4.49 1.96
C CYS A 236 17.07 5.34 2.42
N GLY A 237 18.11 5.50 1.60
CA GLY A 237 19.25 6.37 1.88
C GLY A 237 18.84 7.84 2.03
N TRP A 238 18.04 8.35 1.08
CA TRP A 238 17.46 9.69 1.14
C TRP A 238 16.65 9.89 2.43
N GLY A 239 15.83 8.91 2.82
CA GLY A 239 14.98 8.97 4.02
C GLY A 239 15.74 9.21 5.32
N LEU A 240 17.05 8.94 5.39
CA LEU A 240 17.87 9.26 6.57
C LEU A 240 18.11 10.76 6.77
N TRP A 241 18.07 11.53 5.68
CA TRP A 241 18.40 12.96 5.64
C TRP A 241 17.20 13.86 5.36
N LEU A 242 16.08 13.29 4.90
CA LEU A 242 14.87 14.04 4.61
C LEU A 242 14.23 14.61 5.88
N GLY A 243 13.91 15.91 5.83
CA GLY A 243 13.02 16.55 6.80
C GLY A 243 11.56 16.37 6.37
N PRO A 244 10.76 15.51 7.04
CA PRO A 244 9.36 15.35 6.68
C PRO A 244 8.55 16.62 7.00
N PRO A 245 7.41 16.87 6.31
CA PRO A 245 6.50 17.98 6.61
C PRO A 245 5.95 17.98 8.05
N TYR A 246 6.06 16.83 8.73
CA TYR A 246 5.77 16.64 10.14
C TYR A 246 7.08 16.35 10.89
N PRO A 247 7.78 17.36 11.43
CA PRO A 247 9.10 17.16 12.05
C PRO A 247 9.10 16.12 13.19
N LEU A 248 7.99 16.02 13.94
CA LEU A 248 7.82 15.04 15.01
C LEU A 248 7.74 13.58 14.51
N ALA A 249 7.49 13.36 13.22
CA ALA A 249 7.48 12.04 12.58
C ALA A 249 8.85 11.59 12.07
N THR A 250 9.89 12.43 12.19
CA THR A 250 11.25 12.11 11.76
C THR A 250 11.79 10.78 12.33
N PRO A 251 11.56 10.42 13.61
CA PRO A 251 12.00 9.11 14.11
C PRO A 251 11.39 7.93 13.37
N LEU A 252 10.11 8.01 12.99
CA LEU A 252 9.43 6.97 12.19
C LEU A 252 10.07 6.85 10.81
N LEU A 253 10.31 7.98 10.14
CA LEU A 253 10.99 8.01 8.84
C LEU A 253 12.34 7.30 8.89
N ARG A 254 13.18 7.69 9.86
CA ARG A 254 14.53 7.14 10.05
C ARG A 254 14.47 5.65 10.37
N LEU A 255 13.54 5.22 11.22
CA LEU A 255 13.35 3.82 11.55
C LEU A 255 13.01 2.99 10.30
N LEU A 256 12.05 3.44 9.50
CA LEU A 256 11.67 2.76 8.25
C LEU A 256 12.83 2.73 7.25
N ALA A 257 13.57 3.83 7.11
CA ALA A 257 14.72 3.94 6.22
C ALA A 257 15.86 2.97 6.61
N VAL A 258 16.25 2.95 7.89
CA VAL A 258 17.28 2.03 8.41
C VAL A 258 16.83 0.58 8.25
N THR A 259 15.58 0.26 8.60
CA THR A 259 15.02 -1.09 8.46
C THR A 259 15.00 -1.53 7.00
N GLY A 260 14.63 -0.63 6.09
CA GLY A 260 14.64 -0.86 4.65
C GLY A 260 16.04 -1.15 4.13
N LEU A 261 17.03 -0.30 4.44
CA LEU A 261 18.43 -0.52 4.07
C LEU A 261 18.96 -1.85 4.59
N PHE A 262 18.67 -2.18 5.85
CA PHE A 262 19.06 -3.45 6.44
C PHE A 262 18.48 -4.65 5.69
N CYS A 263 17.16 -4.63 5.39
CA CYS A 263 16.51 -5.71 4.66
C CYS A 263 17.09 -5.87 3.24
N LEU A 264 17.30 -4.77 2.53
CA LEU A 264 17.86 -4.78 1.18
C LEU A 264 19.31 -5.26 1.17
N ALA A 265 20.15 -4.78 2.11
CA ALA A 265 21.53 -5.24 2.25
C ALA A 265 21.61 -6.74 2.58
N ARG A 266 20.77 -7.20 3.50
CA ARG A 266 20.66 -8.63 3.85
C ARG A 266 20.35 -9.48 2.63
N ASP A 267 19.31 -9.12 1.88
CA ASP A 267 18.74 -9.99 0.86
C ASP A 267 19.46 -9.91 -0.49
N PHE A 268 19.99 -8.73 -0.83
CA PHE A 268 20.59 -8.45 -2.14
C PHE A 268 22.10 -8.29 -2.11
N VAL A 269 22.75 -8.23 -0.94
CA VAL A 269 24.22 -8.14 -0.83
C VAL A 269 24.80 -9.29 0.00
N TRP A 270 24.44 -9.37 1.29
CA TRP A 270 25.08 -10.34 2.19
C TRP A 270 24.71 -11.78 1.87
N ALA A 271 23.44 -12.08 1.62
CA ALA A 271 23.02 -13.45 1.30
C ALA A 271 23.63 -13.97 -0.03
N PRO A 272 23.61 -13.22 -1.16
CA PRO A 272 24.31 -13.62 -2.37
C PRO A 272 25.83 -13.79 -2.18
N LEU A 273 26.48 -12.93 -1.39
CA LEU A 273 27.92 -13.07 -1.09
C LEU A 273 28.22 -14.35 -0.30
N ARG A 274 27.35 -14.72 0.64
CA ARG A 274 27.49 -15.98 1.40
C ARG A 274 27.34 -17.20 0.48
N GLU A 275 26.35 -17.22 -0.40
CA GLU A 275 26.17 -18.32 -1.37
C GLU A 275 27.31 -18.42 -2.38
N MET A 276 27.83 -17.28 -2.83
CA MET A 276 29.02 -17.23 -3.69
C MET A 276 30.23 -17.85 -2.99
N LYS A 277 30.47 -17.50 -1.72
CA LYS A 277 31.58 -18.04 -0.91
C LYS A 277 31.41 -19.52 -0.59
N ALA A 278 30.18 -19.99 -0.43
CA ALA A 278 29.86 -21.39 -0.16
C ALA A 278 30.00 -22.31 -1.38
N GLY A 279 30.35 -21.77 -2.56
CA GLY A 279 30.52 -22.58 -3.78
C GLY A 279 29.25 -23.28 -4.25
N THR A 280 28.06 -22.84 -3.82
CA THR A 280 26.79 -23.51 -4.12
C THR A 280 26.47 -23.33 -5.61
N THR A 281 26.78 -24.35 -6.41
CA THR A 281 26.55 -24.40 -7.87
C THR A 281 25.18 -24.95 -8.26
N ALA A 282 24.46 -25.61 -7.36
CA ALA A 282 23.18 -26.22 -7.68
C ALA A 282 22.04 -25.17 -7.80
N LEU A 283 21.41 -25.11 -8.98
CA LEU A 283 20.03 -24.64 -9.10
C LEU A 283 19.13 -25.68 -8.39
N PRO A 284 18.12 -25.29 -7.60
CA PRO A 284 17.15 -26.24 -7.09
C PRO A 284 16.49 -26.91 -8.30
N ASP A 285 16.48 -28.25 -8.29
CA ASP A 285 15.80 -29.05 -9.28
C ASP A 285 14.33 -28.60 -9.34
N THR A 286 13.90 -28.06 -10.48
CA THR A 286 12.49 -27.79 -10.75
C THR A 286 11.81 -29.11 -11.11
N GLY A 287 11.92 -30.09 -10.21
CA GLY A 287 11.23 -31.36 -10.28
C GLY A 287 9.75 -31.15 -9.98
N SER A 288 8.94 -31.26 -11.02
CA SER A 288 7.51 -31.54 -11.01
C SER A 288 6.93 -32.03 -9.68
N ALA A 289 6.40 -31.11 -8.87
CA ALA A 289 5.28 -31.42 -8.00
C ALA A 289 4.01 -31.34 -8.84
N VAL A 290 3.85 -32.27 -9.78
CA VAL A 290 2.54 -32.63 -10.29
C VAL A 290 1.84 -33.29 -9.10
N VAL A 291 0.95 -32.54 -8.46
CA VAL A 291 -0.07 -33.12 -7.59
C VAL A 291 -0.90 -34.02 -8.49
N THR A 292 -0.62 -35.33 -8.45
CA THR A 292 -1.53 -36.35 -8.95
C THR A 292 -2.85 -36.12 -8.22
N THR A 293 -3.85 -35.68 -8.96
CA THR A 293 -5.23 -35.68 -8.48
C THR A 293 -5.61 -37.15 -8.38
N ASP A 294 -5.63 -37.65 -7.14
CA ASP A 294 -6.23 -38.95 -6.86
C ASP A 294 -7.66 -38.95 -7.39
N ALA A 295 -7.94 -39.95 -8.21
CA ALA A 295 -9.23 -40.18 -8.82
C ALA A 295 -10.31 -40.28 -7.73
N MET A 296 -11.40 -39.54 -7.91
CA MET A 296 -12.66 -39.84 -7.22
C MET A 296 -13.06 -41.29 -7.53
N PRO A 297 -13.44 -42.11 -6.53
CA PRO A 297 -14.03 -43.40 -6.83
C PRO A 297 -15.39 -43.19 -7.49
N ALA A 298 -15.60 -43.90 -8.59
CA ALA A 298 -16.85 -43.97 -9.32
C ALA A 298 -17.98 -44.43 -8.39
N ARG A 299 -19.13 -43.77 -8.46
CA ARG A 299 -20.38 -44.26 -7.87
C ARG A 299 -20.84 -45.48 -8.69
N GLU A 300 -20.95 -46.64 -8.04
CA GLU A 300 -21.69 -47.78 -8.57
C GLU A 300 -23.19 -47.45 -8.69
N PRO A 301 -23.89 -47.98 -9.71
CA PRO A 301 -25.32 -47.82 -9.84
C PRO A 301 -26.05 -48.72 -8.85
N ALA A 302 -27.02 -48.15 -8.13
CA ALA A 302 -27.93 -48.90 -7.29
C ALA A 302 -28.79 -49.85 -8.14
N THR A 303 -28.48 -51.14 -8.06
CA THR A 303 -29.39 -52.22 -8.41
C THR A 303 -30.46 -52.30 -7.33
N GLY A 304 -31.72 -52.08 -7.70
CA GLY A 304 -32.85 -52.35 -6.82
C GLY A 304 -33.04 -53.84 -6.61
N GLU A 305 -33.58 -54.21 -5.44
CA GLU A 305 -34.41 -55.39 -5.26
C GLU A 305 -35.22 -55.30 -3.94
N HIS A 306 -36.51 -55.62 -4.09
CA HIS A 306 -37.50 -56.15 -3.12
C HIS A 306 -38.06 -55.27 -1.99
N ALA A 307 -39.26 -54.72 -2.22
CA ALA A 307 -40.52 -55.27 -1.73
C ALA A 307 -41.73 -54.61 -2.42
#